data_AF-A0A0C4WXV2-F1
#
_entry.id   AF-A0A0C4WXV2-F1
#
_cell.length_a   1.000
_cell.length_b   1.000
_cell.length_c   1.000
_cell.angle_alpha   90.00
_cell.angle_beta   90.00
_cell.angle_gamma   90.00
#
_symmetry.space_group_name_H-M   'P 1'
#
loop_
_entity.id
_entity.type
_entity.pdbx_description
1 polymer ?
#
loop_
_entity_poly.entity_id
_entity_poly.type
_entity_poly.pdbx_seq_one_letter_code
_entity_poly.pdbx_strand_id
1 'polypeptide(L)'
;MKLTPYLFGLSALFTLGAAVAETADPELLKKGEYLARAGDCVACHTAKGGQPFAGGLPMETPIGILYSTNITPDRESGIGAYSFEDFDLAVRHGIAKQGYTLYPAMPYPSYARVTEPDMRALYAYFMQGVAPVRQANKDSAIPWPLSMRLPLTFWRWAFAPAVKDFMPAGGQGAAPAKGQDPLLERGAYLVDGLGHCGACHTPRGIGMQEKALSASDGPDFLAGSAPLEGWIAKSLRGDHRTGIGSWSEAELVQFLRTGRTNRTAVFGGMSEVVVHSMQYMTDADLTAIARYLKSLPASNPGEPAYAYDDKVSKALYHGDDSKTGAALYVDNCAACHRTDGQGYVRVFPALAGNPVVNGDDATSLIHIVLKGDTLPATHQAPSTFTMPPFSWRLNDQQVADVVNFIRTSWGNQAPPVSAEQVGYLREELDVPALGQIPDPHTALAPQH
;
A
#
# COMPACT_ATOMS: atom_id res chain seq x y z
N MET A 1 90.68 5.43 30.89
CA MET A 1 90.06 6.51 30.09
C MET A 1 89.71 5.96 28.72
N LYS A 2 88.45 5.55 28.50
CA LYS A 2 87.78 5.40 27.20
C LYS A 2 86.30 5.17 27.47
N LEU A 3 85.47 6.06 26.91
CA LEU A 3 84.07 6.29 27.23
C LEU A 3 83.13 5.28 26.57
N THR A 4 82.07 4.92 27.30
CA THR A 4 80.87 4.23 26.83
C THR A 4 79.93 5.22 26.14
N PRO A 5 79.31 4.90 24.99
CA PRO A 5 78.19 5.69 24.48
C PRO A 5 76.85 5.04 24.89
N TYR A 6 76.04 5.80 25.62
CA TYR A 6 74.61 5.60 25.75
C TYR A 6 73.93 6.10 24.46
N LEU A 7 73.17 5.25 23.77
CA LEU A 7 72.17 5.69 22.80
C LEU A 7 70.79 5.64 23.44
N PHE A 8 70.17 6.81 23.56
CA PHE A 8 68.79 7.06 23.96
C PHE A 8 67.97 7.46 22.74
N GLY A 9 66.70 7.03 22.68
CA GLY A 9 65.64 7.55 21.81
C GLY A 9 65.38 6.70 20.57
N LEU A 10 64.14 6.41 20.15
CA LEU A 10 62.84 6.97 20.50
C LEU A 10 61.79 5.91 20.07
N SER A 11 61.12 5.24 20.99
CA SER A 11 60.00 4.34 20.64
C SER A 11 58.75 5.18 20.42
N ALA A 12 58.42 5.45 19.15
CA ALA A 12 57.14 6.03 18.78
C ALA A 12 56.03 4.99 19.01
N LEU A 13 55.27 5.15 20.10
CA LEU A 13 53.99 4.47 20.27
C LEU A 13 53.01 5.05 19.25
N PHE A 14 52.84 4.36 18.12
CA PHE A 14 51.65 4.53 17.29
C PHE A 14 50.46 3.97 18.06
N THR A 15 49.72 4.83 18.75
CA THR A 15 48.36 4.53 19.17
C THR A 15 47.51 4.41 17.91
N LEU A 16 47.24 3.17 17.46
CA LEU A 16 46.09 2.89 16.59
C LEU A 16 44.84 3.28 17.39
N GLY A 17 44.34 4.50 17.15
CA GLY A 17 42.99 4.85 17.52
C GLY A 17 42.06 3.96 16.69
N ALA A 18 41.52 2.90 17.30
CA ALA A 18 40.34 2.26 16.75
C ALA A 18 39.28 3.35 16.64
N ALA A 19 38.91 3.72 15.42
CA ALA A 19 37.73 4.54 15.17
C ALA A 19 36.54 3.73 15.67
N VAL A 20 36.14 3.98 16.92
CA VAL A 20 34.87 3.49 17.44
C VAL A 20 33.83 4.14 16.56
N ALA A 21 33.14 3.37 15.72
CA ALA A 21 32.02 3.89 14.96
C ALA A 21 31.05 4.50 15.96
N GLU A 22 30.85 5.81 15.88
CA GLU A 22 29.98 6.53 16.80
C GLU A 22 28.56 5.98 16.62
N THR A 23 28.07 5.29 17.65
CA THR A 23 26.71 4.76 17.67
C THR A 23 25.76 5.94 17.57
N ALA A 24 24.83 5.88 16.61
CA ALA A 24 23.86 6.92 16.40
C ALA A 24 23.04 7.18 17.67
N ASP A 25 22.63 8.43 17.84
CA ASP A 25 21.71 8.84 18.90
C ASP A 25 20.47 7.91 18.93
N PRO A 26 20.13 7.28 20.07
CA PRO A 26 18.94 6.45 20.20
C PRO A 26 17.65 7.12 19.72
N GLU A 27 17.51 8.44 19.88
CA GLU A 27 16.33 9.15 19.39
C GLU A 27 16.30 9.26 17.85
N LEU A 28 17.47 9.38 17.22
CA LEU A 28 17.60 9.34 15.75
C LEU A 28 17.21 7.95 15.22
N LEU A 29 17.64 6.88 15.89
CA LEU A 29 17.30 5.51 15.51
C LEU A 29 15.80 5.23 15.65
N LYS A 30 15.18 5.63 16.77
CA LYS A 30 13.72 5.52 16.95
C LYS A 30 12.95 6.31 15.90
N LYS A 31 13.41 7.52 15.56
CA LYS A 31 12.82 8.31 14.49
C LYS A 31 12.95 7.60 13.15
N GLY A 32 14.11 7.03 12.84
CA GLY A 32 14.34 6.25 11.62
C GLY A 32 13.46 5.00 11.53
N GLU A 33 13.31 4.27 12.64
CA GLU A 33 12.40 3.13 12.73
C GLU A 33 10.96 3.53 12.45
N TYR A 34 10.50 4.62 13.08
CA TYR A 34 9.17 5.17 12.86
C TYR A 34 8.94 5.55 11.40
N LEU A 35 9.90 6.24 10.77
CA LEU A 35 9.82 6.64 9.37
C LEU A 35 9.87 5.43 8.43
N ALA A 36 10.65 4.39 8.74
CA ALA A 36 10.72 3.17 7.95
C ALA A 36 9.40 2.39 7.98
N ARG A 37 8.68 2.44 9.12
CA ARG A 37 7.31 1.95 9.22
C ARG A 37 6.35 2.84 8.44
N ALA A 38 6.34 4.14 8.70
CA ALA A 38 5.42 5.08 8.05
C ALA A 38 5.55 5.09 6.51
N GLY A 39 6.77 4.97 5.98
CA GLY A 39 7.05 4.82 4.55
C GLY A 39 6.90 3.40 4.00
N ASP A 40 6.36 2.49 4.80
CA ASP A 40 6.02 1.11 4.41
C ASP A 40 7.21 0.27 3.88
N CYS A 41 8.43 0.64 4.30
CA CYS A 41 9.65 -0.02 3.81
C CYS A 41 9.65 -1.52 4.14
N VAL A 42 9.06 -1.91 5.29
CA VAL A 42 9.00 -3.31 5.73
C VAL A 42 8.03 -4.13 4.90
N ALA A 43 6.89 -3.58 4.45
CA ALA A 43 5.93 -4.30 3.63
C ALA A 43 6.54 -4.63 2.27
N CYS A 44 7.22 -3.68 1.63
CA CYS A 44 7.82 -3.90 0.31
C CYS A 44 9.11 -4.74 0.36
N HIS A 45 9.96 -4.55 1.37
CA HIS A 45 11.27 -5.20 1.45
C HIS A 45 11.29 -6.47 2.30
N THR A 46 10.15 -7.12 2.55
CA THR A 46 10.09 -8.39 3.28
C THR A 46 9.27 -9.40 2.50
N ALA A 47 9.88 -10.52 2.09
CA ALA A 47 9.14 -11.63 1.49
C ALA A 47 8.21 -12.31 2.51
N LYS A 48 7.13 -12.95 2.04
CA LYS A 48 6.25 -13.77 2.89
C LYS A 48 7.05 -14.87 3.60
N GLY A 49 7.03 -14.87 4.93
CA GLY A 49 7.82 -15.79 5.76
C GLY A 49 9.34 -15.52 5.76
N GLY A 50 9.79 -14.43 5.13
CA GLY A 50 11.18 -14.00 5.09
C GLY A 50 11.59 -13.17 6.31
N GLN A 51 12.87 -12.83 6.36
CA GLN A 51 13.40 -11.93 7.39
C GLN A 51 13.07 -10.46 7.05
N PRO A 52 12.77 -9.61 8.04
CA PRO A 52 12.46 -8.20 7.81
C PRO A 52 13.54 -7.51 6.96
N PHE A 53 13.12 -6.76 5.94
CA PHE A 53 13.98 -5.96 5.06
C PHE A 53 14.96 -6.74 4.16
N ALA A 54 14.92 -8.08 4.18
CA ALA A 54 15.83 -8.93 3.40
C ALA A 54 15.45 -9.06 1.91
N GLY A 55 14.40 -8.37 1.46
CA GLY A 55 13.92 -8.38 0.09
C GLY A 55 13.24 -9.68 -0.32
N GLY A 56 13.07 -9.85 -1.63
CA GLY A 56 12.53 -11.06 -2.26
C GLY A 56 11.01 -11.10 -2.37
N LEU A 57 10.30 -10.02 -2.04
CA LEU A 57 8.86 -9.90 -2.28
C LEU A 57 8.60 -9.79 -3.79
N PRO A 58 7.80 -10.69 -4.40
CA PRO A 58 7.36 -10.53 -5.78
C PRO A 58 6.30 -9.42 -5.86
N MET A 59 6.45 -8.55 -6.86
CA MET A 59 5.46 -7.55 -7.26
C MET A 59 5.13 -7.80 -8.72
N GLU A 60 3.87 -8.09 -9.00
CA GLU A 60 3.41 -8.35 -10.35
C GLU A 60 3.18 -7.02 -11.06
N THR A 61 3.78 -6.89 -12.24
CA THR A 61 3.58 -5.71 -13.08
C THR A 61 3.10 -6.15 -14.45
N PRO A 62 2.45 -5.27 -15.24
CA PRO A 62 2.04 -5.59 -16.61
C PRO A 62 3.18 -6.03 -17.53
N ILE A 63 4.44 -5.79 -17.14
CA ILE A 63 5.64 -6.13 -17.92
C ILE A 63 6.43 -7.30 -17.33
N GLY A 64 5.96 -7.95 -16.26
CA GLY A 64 6.62 -9.07 -15.59
C GLY A 64 6.80 -8.86 -14.09
N ILE A 65 7.47 -9.80 -13.42
CA ILE A 65 7.61 -9.78 -11.96
C ILE A 65 8.87 -9.03 -11.54
N LEU A 66 8.72 -8.06 -10.65
CA LEU A 66 9.80 -7.41 -9.93
C LEU A 66 9.98 -8.06 -8.56
N TYR A 67 11.23 -8.14 -8.09
CA TYR A 67 11.52 -8.57 -6.73
C TYR A 67 12.13 -7.42 -5.95
N SER A 68 11.66 -7.20 -4.72
CA SER A 68 12.27 -6.22 -3.83
C SER A 68 13.68 -6.63 -3.42
N THR A 69 14.54 -5.64 -3.17
CA THR A 69 15.94 -5.88 -2.79
C THR A 69 16.11 -5.98 -1.28
N ASN A 70 17.17 -6.64 -0.83
CA ASN A 70 17.64 -6.61 0.54
C ASN A 70 18.18 -5.20 0.88
N ILE A 71 17.60 -4.57 1.89
CA ILE A 71 17.99 -3.24 2.39
C ILE A 71 18.52 -3.29 3.83
N THR A 72 18.92 -4.47 4.31
CA THR A 72 19.61 -4.63 5.59
C THR A 72 21.06 -4.12 5.48
N PRO A 73 21.78 -3.87 6.61
CA PRO A 73 23.16 -3.41 6.57
C PRO A 73 24.18 -4.51 6.24
N ASP A 74 23.73 -5.65 5.72
CA ASP A 74 24.65 -6.67 5.19
C ASP A 74 25.48 -6.08 4.04
N ARG A 75 26.81 -6.27 4.10
CA ARG A 75 27.74 -5.61 3.16
C ARG A 75 27.79 -6.25 1.80
N GLU A 76 27.39 -7.52 1.69
CA GLU A 76 27.53 -8.29 0.45
C GLU A 76 26.24 -8.33 -0.37
N SER A 77 25.11 -8.44 0.32
CA SER A 77 23.80 -8.64 -0.30
C SER A 77 22.79 -7.53 0.00
N GLY A 78 23.03 -6.73 1.05
CA GLY A 78 22.23 -5.57 1.42
C GLY A 78 22.86 -4.23 1.05
N ILE A 79 22.50 -3.18 1.80
CA ILE A 79 23.00 -1.81 1.60
C ILE A 79 24.20 -1.48 2.50
N GLY A 80 24.84 -2.47 3.14
CA GLY A 80 25.92 -2.25 4.11
C GLY A 80 27.16 -1.52 3.57
N ALA A 81 27.29 -1.40 2.25
CA ALA A 81 28.35 -0.65 1.59
C ALA A 81 27.91 0.74 1.08
N TYR A 82 26.64 1.11 1.20
CA TYR A 82 26.14 2.41 0.76
C TYR A 82 26.69 3.51 1.67
N SER A 83 27.03 4.68 1.10
CA SER A 83 27.11 5.91 1.89
C SER A 83 25.71 6.49 2.11
N PHE A 84 25.61 7.56 2.91
CA PHE A 84 24.36 8.31 3.03
C PHE A 84 23.91 8.85 1.67
N GLU A 85 24.86 9.35 0.85
CA GLU A 85 24.59 9.90 -0.47
C GLU A 85 24.11 8.81 -1.44
N ASP A 86 24.69 7.61 -1.40
CA ASP A 86 24.19 6.47 -2.19
C ASP A 86 22.75 6.10 -1.80
N PHE A 87 22.45 6.11 -0.50
CA PHE A 87 21.11 5.84 0.01
C PHE A 87 20.11 6.91 -0.42
N ASP A 88 20.50 8.18 -0.31
CA ASP A 88 19.70 9.32 -0.71
C ASP A 88 19.38 9.32 -2.21
N LEU A 89 20.39 9.01 -3.04
CA LEU A 89 20.23 8.83 -4.49
C LEU A 89 19.27 7.69 -4.82
N ALA A 90 19.35 6.56 -4.10
CA ALA A 90 18.46 5.43 -4.33
C ALA A 90 17.00 5.79 -3.97
N VAL A 91 16.78 6.34 -2.78
CA VAL A 91 15.44 6.54 -2.23
C VAL A 91 14.74 7.74 -2.86
N ARG A 92 15.38 8.91 -2.91
CA ARG A 92 14.74 10.15 -3.41
C ARG A 92 14.91 10.36 -4.90
N HIS A 93 16.04 9.95 -5.47
CA HIS A 93 16.36 10.20 -6.89
C HIS A 93 16.10 9.00 -7.80
N GLY A 94 15.82 7.81 -7.26
CA GLY A 94 15.62 6.59 -8.04
C GLY A 94 16.89 6.11 -8.76
N ILE A 95 18.08 6.37 -8.22
CA ILE A 95 19.37 5.99 -8.79
C ILE A 95 20.06 4.98 -7.88
N ALA A 96 20.23 3.74 -8.35
CA ALA A 96 20.95 2.72 -7.60
C ALA A 96 22.42 3.10 -7.41
N LYS A 97 23.10 2.49 -6.44
CA LYS A 97 24.54 2.72 -6.19
C LYS A 97 25.41 2.49 -7.43
N GLN A 98 25.03 1.56 -8.31
CA GLN A 98 25.76 1.29 -9.57
C GLN A 98 25.42 2.30 -10.69
N GLY A 99 24.62 3.33 -10.41
CA GLY A 99 24.31 4.44 -11.31
C GLY A 99 23.13 4.23 -12.25
N TYR A 100 22.51 3.05 -12.26
CA TYR A 100 21.32 2.79 -13.09
C TYR A 100 20.03 3.27 -12.43
N THR A 101 19.03 3.59 -13.25
CA THR A 101 17.71 4.01 -12.77
C THR A 101 16.92 2.82 -12.21
N LEU A 102 16.36 2.99 -11.01
CA LEU A 102 15.45 2.06 -10.37
C LEU A 102 14.11 2.00 -11.11
N TYR A 103 13.42 0.87 -11.01
CA TYR A 103 12.03 0.81 -11.47
C TYR A 103 11.16 1.71 -10.58
N PRO A 104 10.17 2.42 -11.14
CA PRO A 104 9.27 3.29 -10.37
C PRO A 104 8.27 2.51 -9.48
N ALA A 105 8.44 1.19 -9.37
CA ALA A 105 7.87 0.39 -8.29
C ALA A 105 8.44 0.80 -6.92
N MET A 106 9.70 1.26 -6.88
CA MET A 106 10.19 2.05 -5.74
C MET A 106 9.59 3.46 -5.89
N PRO A 107 8.79 3.96 -4.93
CA PRO A 107 8.04 5.22 -5.07
C PRO A 107 8.93 6.46 -4.85
N TYR A 108 10.10 6.48 -5.51
CA TYR A 108 11.02 7.62 -5.48
C TYR A 108 10.38 8.93 -5.97
N PRO A 109 9.36 8.97 -6.88
CA PRO A 109 8.68 10.23 -7.19
C PRO A 109 7.99 10.86 -5.97
N SER A 110 7.40 10.05 -5.09
CA SER A 110 6.84 10.52 -3.81
C SER A 110 7.95 10.85 -2.81
N TYR A 111 8.95 9.96 -2.68
CA TYR A 111 10.07 10.17 -1.75
C TYR A 111 10.96 11.36 -2.08
N ALA A 112 10.90 11.91 -3.30
CA ALA A 112 11.55 13.15 -3.68
C ALA A 112 11.26 14.34 -2.72
N ARG A 113 10.17 14.25 -1.94
CA ARG A 113 9.74 15.23 -0.93
C ARG A 113 10.23 14.91 0.49
N VAL A 114 10.77 13.73 0.76
CA VAL A 114 11.27 13.37 2.10
C VAL A 114 12.44 14.29 2.46
N THR A 115 12.39 14.86 3.66
CA THR A 115 13.38 15.84 4.09
C THR A 115 14.73 15.19 4.35
N GLU A 116 15.82 15.90 4.12
CA GLU A 116 17.17 15.38 4.38
C GLU A 116 17.35 14.89 5.83
N PRO A 117 16.84 15.58 6.88
CA PRO A 117 16.92 15.07 8.25
C PRO A 117 16.18 13.74 8.45
N ASP A 118 15.05 13.52 7.78
CA ASP A 118 14.31 12.26 7.83
C ASP A 118 15.04 11.16 7.03
N MET A 119 15.67 11.51 5.91
CA MET A 119 16.55 10.61 5.17
C MET A 119 17.75 10.15 6.01
N ARG A 120 18.36 11.06 6.79
CA ARG A 120 19.46 10.73 7.70
C ARG A 120 19.00 9.80 8.83
N ALA A 121 17.80 10.02 9.37
CA ALA A 121 17.23 9.14 10.38
C ALA A 121 16.96 7.74 9.82
N LEU A 122 16.35 7.64 8.63
CA LEU A 122 16.15 6.38 7.92
C LEU A 122 17.48 5.65 7.70
N TYR A 123 18.48 6.34 7.15
CA TYR A 123 19.80 5.77 6.91
C TYR A 123 20.46 5.28 8.21
N ALA A 124 20.42 6.07 9.29
CA ALA A 124 20.94 5.66 10.59
C ALA A 124 20.25 4.39 11.11
N TYR A 125 18.93 4.31 11.01
CA TYR A 125 18.16 3.13 11.40
C TYR A 125 18.52 1.90 10.56
N PHE A 126 18.57 2.00 9.24
CA PHE A 126 18.95 0.85 8.42
C PHE A 126 20.40 0.40 8.66
N MET A 127 21.32 1.34 8.91
CA MET A 127 22.73 1.01 9.10
C MET A 127 23.08 0.50 10.50
N GLN A 128 22.30 0.87 11.52
CA GLN A 128 22.65 0.59 12.92
C GLN A 128 21.51 -0.02 13.75
N GLY A 129 20.25 0.18 13.36
CA GLY A 129 19.07 -0.35 14.03
C GLY A 129 18.53 -1.66 13.44
N VAL A 130 18.82 -1.95 12.17
CA VAL A 130 18.38 -3.18 11.48
C VAL A 130 19.44 -4.27 11.59
N ALA A 131 19.02 -5.51 11.88
CA ALA A 131 19.91 -6.66 11.89
C ALA A 131 20.36 -7.00 10.46
N PRO A 132 21.66 -7.26 10.21
CA PRO A 132 22.15 -7.66 8.90
C PRO A 132 21.62 -9.05 8.53
N VAL A 133 21.09 -9.19 7.32
CA VAL A 133 20.66 -10.48 6.77
C VAL A 133 21.41 -10.73 5.47
N ARG A 134 22.21 -11.79 5.44
CA ARG A 134 22.90 -12.23 4.23
C ARG A 134 21.95 -13.02 3.33
N GLN A 135 21.27 -12.32 2.42
CA GLN A 135 20.32 -12.89 1.46
C GLN A 135 20.50 -12.21 0.11
N ALA A 136 20.94 -12.97 -0.89
CA ALA A 136 21.13 -12.46 -2.25
C ALA A 136 19.79 -11.99 -2.86
N ASN A 137 19.85 -10.88 -3.60
CA ASN A 137 18.72 -10.37 -4.36
C ASN A 137 18.33 -11.34 -5.48
N LYS A 138 17.02 -11.44 -5.73
CA LYS A 138 16.49 -12.13 -6.91
C LYS A 138 16.46 -11.15 -8.08
N ASP A 139 16.85 -11.62 -9.25
CA ASP A 139 16.74 -10.85 -10.48
C ASP A 139 15.27 -10.66 -10.88
N SER A 140 14.96 -9.54 -11.54
CA SER A 140 13.63 -9.32 -12.10
C SER A 140 13.29 -10.37 -13.15
N ALA A 141 12.09 -10.91 -13.13
CA ALA A 141 11.57 -11.80 -14.17
C ALA A 141 10.88 -11.01 -15.31
N ILE A 142 11.34 -9.78 -15.58
CA ILE A 142 10.89 -8.97 -16.72
C ILE A 142 11.66 -9.46 -17.96
N PRO A 143 10.97 -9.88 -19.04
CA PRO A 143 11.62 -10.38 -20.23
C PRO A 143 12.35 -9.25 -20.96
N TRP A 144 13.45 -9.59 -21.63
CA TRP A 144 14.11 -8.70 -22.57
C TRP A 144 13.19 -8.45 -23.79
N PRO A 145 13.06 -7.22 -24.33
CA PRO A 145 13.83 -6.00 -24.02
C PRO A 145 13.24 -5.09 -22.93
N LEU A 146 12.10 -5.45 -22.31
CA LEU A 146 11.44 -4.62 -21.29
C LEU A 146 12.27 -4.45 -20.01
N SER A 147 13.25 -5.32 -19.78
CA SER A 147 14.19 -5.23 -18.66
C SER A 147 15.35 -4.23 -18.86
N MET A 148 15.42 -3.56 -20.02
CA MET A 148 16.46 -2.56 -20.29
C MET A 148 16.38 -1.36 -19.34
N ARG A 149 17.52 -0.98 -18.74
CA ARG A 149 17.60 0.16 -17.79
C ARG A 149 17.69 1.53 -18.45
N LEU A 150 18.17 1.61 -19.69
CA LEU A 150 18.35 2.88 -20.40
C LEU A 150 17.01 3.60 -20.67
N PRO A 151 15.94 2.93 -21.15
CA PRO A 151 14.61 3.56 -21.27
C PRO A 151 14.08 4.13 -19.95
N LEU A 152 14.33 3.47 -18.82
CA LEU A 152 13.91 3.96 -17.50
C LEU A 152 14.60 5.27 -17.13
N THR A 153 15.84 5.50 -17.57
CA THR A 153 16.52 6.78 -17.35
C THR A 153 15.79 7.93 -18.06
N PHE A 154 15.36 7.72 -19.31
CA PHE A 154 14.57 8.72 -20.03
C PHE A 154 13.19 8.92 -19.40
N TRP A 155 12.55 7.83 -18.97
CA TRP A 155 11.29 7.87 -18.23
C TRP A 155 11.42 8.73 -16.96
N ARG A 156 12.47 8.50 -16.17
CA ARG A 156 12.74 9.24 -14.94
C ARG A 156 12.96 10.72 -15.21
N TRP A 157 13.71 11.09 -16.25
CA TRP A 157 13.88 12.49 -16.62
C TRP A 157 12.58 13.18 -17.05
N ALA A 158 11.67 12.44 -17.67
CA ALA A 158 10.40 12.99 -18.13
C ALA A 158 9.36 13.14 -17.01
N PHE A 159 9.34 12.20 -16.04
CA PHE A 159 8.21 12.07 -15.11
C PHE A 159 8.57 12.17 -13.63
N ALA A 160 9.84 11.98 -13.24
CA ALA A 160 10.21 12.12 -11.83
C ALA A 160 10.34 13.61 -11.47
N PRO A 161 9.78 14.05 -10.34
CA PRO A 161 9.94 15.42 -9.88
C PRO A 161 11.39 15.67 -9.48
N ALA A 162 11.79 16.94 -9.46
CA ALA A 162 13.03 17.34 -8.84
C ALA A 162 12.96 17.05 -7.33
N VAL A 163 14.01 16.43 -6.79
CA VAL A 163 14.14 16.20 -5.35
C VAL A 163 14.24 17.54 -4.63
N LYS A 164 13.32 17.75 -3.70
CA LYS A 164 13.21 18.95 -2.88
C LYS A 164 12.59 18.56 -1.56
N ASP A 165 13.29 18.85 -0.48
CA ASP A 165 12.76 18.69 0.87
C ASP A 165 11.36 19.31 0.96
N PHE A 166 10.43 18.56 1.56
CA PHE A 166 9.11 19.09 1.83
C PHE A 166 9.26 20.36 2.68
N MET A 167 8.74 21.45 2.14
CA MET A 167 8.65 22.71 2.87
C MET A 167 7.16 22.94 3.17
N PRO A 168 6.77 23.07 4.45
CA PRO A 168 5.49 23.65 4.77
C PRO A 168 5.37 25.03 4.11
N ALA A 169 4.15 25.52 3.91
CA ALA A 169 3.87 26.74 3.17
C ALA A 169 4.32 27.99 3.96
N GLY A 170 5.62 28.20 4.04
CA GLY A 170 6.27 29.21 4.88
C GLY A 170 7.78 28.99 5.03
N GLY A 171 8.26 27.78 4.73
CA GLY A 171 9.68 27.41 4.84
C GLY A 171 10.05 26.80 6.19
N GLN A 172 11.23 26.18 6.26
CA GLN A 172 11.73 25.52 7.48
C GLN A 172 11.85 26.54 8.63
N GLY A 173 11.11 26.32 9.71
CA GLY A 173 11.13 27.17 10.91
C GLY A 173 10.31 28.46 10.81
N ALA A 174 9.58 28.69 9.72
CA ALA A 174 8.60 29.77 9.69
C ALA A 174 7.35 29.36 10.48
N ALA A 175 6.82 30.28 11.28
CA ALA A 175 5.46 30.14 11.79
C ALA A 175 4.51 29.94 10.60
N PRO A 176 3.50 29.07 10.70
CA PRO A 176 2.50 28.90 9.64
C PRO A 176 2.01 30.28 9.22
N ALA A 177 1.95 30.55 7.92
CA ALA A 177 1.38 31.82 7.47
C ALA A 177 -0.04 31.92 8.06
N LYS A 178 -0.45 33.11 8.53
CA LYS A 178 -1.76 33.30 9.18
C LYS A 178 -2.86 32.64 8.34
N GLY A 179 -3.45 31.56 8.86
CA GLY A 179 -4.50 30.78 8.19
C GLY A 179 -4.12 29.36 7.74
N GLN A 180 -2.88 28.91 7.94
CA GLN A 180 -2.48 27.52 7.65
C GLN A 180 -2.64 26.61 8.87
N ASP A 181 -3.18 25.42 8.64
CA ASP A 181 -3.32 24.35 9.66
C ASP A 181 -2.07 23.45 9.61
N PRO A 182 -1.22 23.43 10.66
CA PRO A 182 -0.03 22.58 10.71
C PRO A 182 -0.33 21.08 10.51
N LEU A 183 -1.55 20.63 10.85
CA LEU A 183 -1.96 19.25 10.61
C LEU A 183 -2.17 18.96 9.12
N LEU A 184 -2.60 19.94 8.33
CA LEU A 184 -2.72 19.77 6.88
C LEU A 184 -1.35 19.62 6.22
N GLU A 185 -0.35 20.39 6.67
CA GLU A 185 1.01 20.29 6.13
C GLU A 185 1.68 18.97 6.51
N ARG A 186 1.50 18.53 7.77
CA ARG A 186 1.97 17.21 8.20
C ARG A 186 1.27 16.09 7.43
N GLY A 187 -0.03 16.22 7.20
CA GLY A 187 -0.81 15.27 6.41
C GLY A 187 -0.33 15.22 4.96
N ALA A 188 -0.10 16.36 4.32
CA ALA A 188 0.45 16.44 2.97
C ALA A 188 1.84 15.79 2.88
N TYR A 189 2.73 16.03 3.86
CA TYR A 189 4.04 15.36 3.91
C TYR A 189 3.93 13.82 3.95
N LEU A 190 3.00 13.32 4.77
CA LEU A 190 2.79 11.88 4.94
C LEU A 190 2.06 11.27 3.75
N VAL A 191 1.14 11.98 3.10
CA VAL A 191 0.33 11.44 1.99
C VAL A 191 1.03 11.58 0.64
N ASP A 192 1.54 12.78 0.32
CA ASP A 192 2.17 13.08 -0.97
C ASP A 192 3.62 12.58 -1.02
N GLY A 193 4.26 12.45 0.16
CA GLY A 193 5.66 12.11 0.32
C GLY A 193 5.88 10.72 0.89
N LEU A 194 6.16 10.65 2.19
CA LEU A 194 6.67 9.46 2.85
C LEU A 194 5.73 8.25 2.75
N GLY A 195 4.43 8.43 2.92
CA GLY A 195 3.44 7.34 2.81
C GLY A 195 2.95 7.08 1.39
N HIS A 196 3.46 7.81 0.39
CA HIS A 196 3.31 7.57 -1.05
C HIS A 196 1.89 7.16 -1.52
N CYS A 197 0.83 7.71 -0.91
CA CYS A 197 -0.53 7.24 -1.16
C CYS A 197 -0.93 7.34 -2.64
N GLY A 198 -0.38 8.32 -3.36
CA GLY A 198 -0.55 8.49 -4.81
C GLY A 198 -0.05 7.32 -5.65
N ALA A 199 0.94 6.56 -5.17
CA ALA A 199 1.48 5.41 -5.89
C ALA A 199 0.41 4.35 -6.15
N CYS A 200 -0.56 4.21 -5.26
CA CYS A 200 -1.71 3.34 -5.48
C CYS A 200 -2.96 4.13 -5.88
N HIS A 201 -3.22 5.29 -5.26
CA HIS A 201 -4.52 5.95 -5.37
C HIS A 201 -4.61 7.04 -6.46
N THR A 202 -3.58 7.23 -7.28
CA THR A 202 -3.62 8.16 -8.42
C THR A 202 -3.67 7.38 -9.75
N PRO A 203 -4.50 7.80 -10.73
CA PRO A 203 -4.55 7.17 -12.03
C PRO A 203 -3.22 7.31 -12.77
N ARG A 204 -2.91 6.31 -13.61
CA ARG A 204 -1.67 6.27 -14.39
C ARG A 204 -1.85 6.86 -15.78
N GLY A 205 -0.81 7.56 -16.26
CA GLY A 205 -0.74 8.10 -17.62
C GLY A 205 -0.19 7.08 -18.62
N ILE A 206 0.03 7.52 -19.86
CA ILE A 206 0.49 6.67 -20.97
C ILE A 206 1.84 5.98 -20.72
N GLY A 207 2.69 6.56 -19.87
CA GLY A 207 3.98 6.00 -19.49
C GLY A 207 3.91 5.22 -18.18
N MET A 208 2.73 4.90 -17.65
CA MET A 208 2.52 4.32 -16.32
C MET A 208 2.95 5.22 -15.15
N GLN A 209 3.25 6.50 -15.39
CA GLN A 209 3.50 7.50 -14.35
C GLN A 209 2.20 7.91 -13.66
N GLU A 210 2.28 8.32 -12.39
CA GLU A 210 1.17 9.00 -11.71
C GLU A 210 0.80 10.27 -12.49
N LYS A 211 -0.48 10.48 -12.78
CA LYS A 211 -0.93 11.70 -13.47
C LYS A 211 -0.75 12.97 -12.62
N ALA A 212 -0.67 12.82 -11.30
CA ALA A 212 -0.54 13.91 -10.34
C ALA A 212 0.18 13.41 -9.08
N LEU A 213 1.12 14.19 -8.54
CA LEU A 213 1.95 13.78 -7.38
C LEU A 213 1.56 14.54 -6.09
N SER A 214 0.66 15.51 -6.18
CA SER A 214 0.17 16.31 -5.07
C SER A 214 -1.16 16.97 -5.39
N ALA A 215 -1.82 17.51 -4.36
CA ALA A 215 -3.10 18.21 -4.52
C ALA A 215 -3.04 19.42 -5.46
N SER A 216 -1.86 20.05 -5.63
CA SER A 216 -1.67 21.17 -6.55
C SER A 216 -1.61 20.78 -8.03
N ASP A 217 -1.39 19.50 -8.33
CA ASP A 217 -1.21 19.01 -9.71
C ASP A 217 -2.55 18.76 -10.42
N GLY A 218 -3.66 18.74 -9.67
CA GLY A 218 -5.02 18.71 -10.22
C GLY A 218 -5.94 17.64 -9.61
N PRO A 219 -7.14 17.46 -10.18
CA PRO A 219 -8.18 16.60 -9.63
C PRO A 219 -7.90 15.10 -9.79
N ASP A 220 -6.89 14.71 -10.59
CA ASP A 220 -6.45 13.32 -10.73
C ASP A 220 -5.74 12.81 -9.46
N PHE A 221 -5.13 13.69 -8.65
CA PHE A 221 -4.42 13.28 -7.44
C PHE A 221 -5.36 12.55 -6.48
N LEU A 222 -5.00 11.31 -6.12
CA LEU A 222 -5.78 10.44 -5.23
C LEU A 222 -7.22 10.12 -5.71
N ALA A 223 -7.50 10.26 -7.01
CA ALA A 223 -8.82 10.00 -7.61
C ALA A 223 -9.17 8.51 -7.78
N GLY A 224 -8.32 7.61 -7.27
CA GLY A 224 -8.38 6.16 -7.48
C GLY A 224 -7.50 5.72 -8.66
N SER A 225 -7.45 4.41 -8.90
CA SER A 225 -6.62 3.83 -9.95
C SER A 225 -7.37 2.91 -10.88
N ALA A 226 -6.71 2.56 -11.99
CA ALA A 226 -7.03 1.34 -12.72
C ALA A 226 -6.67 0.10 -11.88
N PRO A 227 -7.16 -1.10 -12.25
CA PRO A 227 -6.76 -2.34 -11.60
C PRO A 227 -5.23 -2.55 -11.62
N LEU A 228 -4.69 -2.97 -10.47
CA LEU A 228 -3.32 -3.40 -10.26
C LEU A 228 -3.37 -4.70 -9.44
N GLU A 229 -2.78 -5.79 -9.95
CA GLU A 229 -2.80 -7.12 -9.31
C GLU A 229 -4.23 -7.60 -8.96
N GLY A 230 -5.21 -7.32 -9.84
CA GLY A 230 -6.61 -7.64 -9.59
C GLY A 230 -7.29 -6.78 -8.50
N TRP A 231 -6.69 -5.67 -8.09
CA TRP A 231 -7.22 -4.75 -7.07
C TRP A 231 -7.34 -3.31 -7.59
N ILE A 232 -8.34 -2.58 -7.10
CA ILE A 232 -8.58 -1.19 -7.45
C ILE A 232 -8.41 -0.34 -6.20
N ALA A 233 -7.44 0.57 -6.25
CA ALA A 233 -7.32 1.59 -5.23
C ALA A 233 -8.48 2.59 -5.39
N LYS A 234 -9.27 2.76 -4.33
CA LYS A 234 -10.44 3.65 -4.34
C LYS A 234 -10.03 5.12 -4.33
N SER A 235 -10.90 6.00 -4.81
CA SER A 235 -10.69 7.44 -4.62
C SER A 235 -10.57 7.77 -3.14
N LEU A 236 -9.50 8.50 -2.77
CA LEU A 236 -9.35 9.08 -1.42
C LEU A 236 -9.83 10.53 -1.40
N ARG A 237 -10.61 10.94 -2.42
CA ARG A 237 -11.17 12.28 -2.53
C ARG A 237 -12.56 12.36 -1.92
N GLY A 238 -13.08 13.58 -1.83
CA GLY A 238 -14.38 13.89 -1.26
C GLY A 238 -15.62 13.36 -2.00
N ASP A 239 -15.48 12.37 -2.90
CA ASP A 239 -16.62 11.78 -3.63
C ASP A 239 -17.56 11.08 -2.65
N HIS A 240 -18.87 11.36 -2.76
CA HIS A 240 -19.83 10.96 -1.73
C HIS A 240 -20.10 9.45 -1.68
N ARG A 241 -20.05 8.77 -2.83
CA ARG A 241 -20.44 7.37 -2.96
C ARG A 241 -19.28 6.49 -3.40
N THR A 242 -18.36 6.97 -4.25
CA THR A 242 -17.23 6.18 -4.75
C THR A 242 -15.88 6.49 -4.07
N GLY A 243 -15.83 7.55 -3.27
CA GLY A 243 -14.66 7.96 -2.48
C GLY A 243 -14.94 8.03 -0.98
N ILE A 244 -14.23 8.92 -0.28
CA ILE A 244 -14.29 9.06 1.20
C ILE A 244 -15.11 10.28 1.65
N GLY A 245 -15.90 10.88 0.75
CA GLY A 245 -16.71 12.06 1.03
C GLY A 245 -17.67 11.88 2.20
N SER A 246 -18.30 10.71 2.29
CA SER A 246 -19.24 10.32 3.36
C SER A 246 -18.58 9.91 4.68
N TRP A 247 -17.25 9.76 4.72
CA TRP A 247 -16.54 9.33 5.92
C TRP A 247 -16.18 10.52 6.79
N SER A 248 -16.28 10.33 8.10
CA SER A 248 -15.75 11.30 9.08
C SER A 248 -14.23 11.15 9.24
N GLU A 249 -13.55 12.20 9.73
CA GLU A 249 -12.13 12.13 10.09
C GLU A 249 -11.85 10.98 11.09
N ALA A 250 -12.73 10.79 12.07
CA ALA A 250 -12.60 9.73 13.08
C ALA A 250 -12.66 8.33 12.47
N GLU A 251 -13.52 8.12 11.46
CA GLU A 251 -13.60 6.84 10.75
C GLU A 251 -12.37 6.57 9.90
N LEU A 252 -11.77 7.59 9.29
CA LEU A 252 -10.50 7.47 8.57
C LEU A 252 -9.37 7.10 9.52
N VAL A 253 -9.26 7.78 10.67
CA VAL A 253 -8.27 7.43 11.71
C VAL A 253 -8.47 5.99 12.18
N GLN A 254 -9.71 5.57 12.42
CA GLN A 254 -10.02 4.19 12.81
C GLN A 254 -9.62 3.18 11.72
N PHE A 255 -9.93 3.48 10.47
CA PHE A 255 -9.60 2.63 9.33
C PHE A 255 -8.08 2.46 9.18
N LEU A 256 -7.33 3.55 9.13
CA LEU A 256 -5.88 3.52 8.99
C LEU A 256 -5.24 2.75 10.16
N ARG A 257 -5.76 2.91 11.38
CA ARG A 257 -5.21 2.25 12.56
C ARG A 257 -5.48 0.76 12.64
N THR A 258 -6.65 0.31 12.20
CA THR A 258 -7.17 -1.05 12.50
C THR A 258 -7.54 -1.87 11.27
N GLY A 259 -7.54 -1.25 10.10
CA GLY A 259 -8.00 -1.84 8.84
C GLY A 259 -9.52 -1.99 8.76
N ARG A 260 -10.30 -1.48 9.72
CA ARG A 260 -11.75 -1.68 9.74
C ARG A 260 -12.51 -0.56 10.43
N THR A 261 -13.71 -0.31 9.95
CA THR A 261 -14.68 0.61 10.56
C THR A 261 -16.00 -0.12 10.79
N ASN A 262 -17.03 0.62 11.20
CA ASN A 262 -18.38 0.07 11.28
C ASN A 262 -18.97 -0.27 9.90
N ARG A 263 -18.43 0.28 8.80
CA ARG A 263 -18.99 0.12 7.46
C ARG A 263 -18.08 -0.60 6.46
N THR A 264 -16.77 -0.62 6.69
CA THR A 264 -15.81 -1.14 5.72
C THR A 264 -14.67 -1.92 6.38
N ALA A 265 -13.97 -2.69 5.57
CA ALA A 265 -12.78 -3.44 5.92
C ALA A 265 -11.73 -3.24 4.83
N VAL A 266 -10.47 -3.31 5.22
CA VAL A 266 -9.32 -3.27 4.34
C VAL A 266 -9.23 -4.57 3.53
N PHE A 267 -8.70 -4.48 2.32
CA PHE A 267 -8.51 -5.60 1.40
C PHE A 267 -7.26 -5.34 0.52
N GLY A 268 -6.80 -6.38 -0.18
CA GLY A 268 -5.69 -6.28 -1.13
C GLY A 268 -4.41 -5.70 -0.51
N GLY A 269 -3.64 -4.93 -1.28
CA GLY A 269 -2.38 -4.35 -0.81
C GLY A 269 -2.52 -3.41 0.39
N MET A 270 -3.69 -2.79 0.59
CA MET A 270 -3.92 -1.93 1.74
C MET A 270 -3.91 -2.71 3.08
N SER A 271 -4.17 -4.03 3.06
CA SER A 271 -4.07 -4.88 4.24
C SER A 271 -2.64 -4.90 4.77
N GLU A 272 -1.66 -5.03 3.88
CA GLU A 272 -0.23 -4.98 4.23
C GLU A 272 0.15 -3.59 4.74
N VAL A 273 -0.29 -2.52 4.06
CA VAL A 273 -0.03 -1.13 4.51
C VAL A 273 -0.56 -0.88 5.93
N VAL A 274 -1.74 -1.40 6.28
CA VAL A 274 -2.27 -1.30 7.65
C VAL A 274 -1.42 -2.12 8.62
N VAL A 275 -1.13 -3.38 8.28
CA VAL A 275 -0.44 -4.33 9.15
C VAL A 275 1.02 -3.95 9.38
N HIS A 276 1.68 -3.33 8.42
CA HIS A 276 3.11 -3.09 8.46
C HIS A 276 3.48 -1.62 8.72
N SER A 277 2.60 -0.69 8.37
CA SER A 277 2.82 0.75 8.49
C SER A 277 1.80 1.46 9.40
N MET A 278 0.55 1.61 8.94
CA MET A 278 -0.39 2.57 9.54
C MET A 278 -0.73 2.30 11.01
N GLN A 279 -0.79 1.03 11.44
CA GLN A 279 -1.09 0.71 12.85
C GLN A 279 0.01 1.15 13.84
N TYR A 280 1.21 1.47 13.35
CA TYR A 280 2.34 1.95 14.16
C TYR A 280 2.43 3.48 14.20
N MET A 281 1.64 4.17 13.38
CA MET A 281 1.64 5.63 13.35
C MET A 281 1.04 6.21 14.63
N THR A 282 1.52 7.40 15.00
CA THR A 282 0.95 8.13 16.13
C THR A 282 -0.45 8.63 15.78
N ASP A 283 -1.29 8.82 16.81
CA ASP A 283 -2.63 9.41 16.68
C ASP A 283 -2.60 10.77 15.97
N ALA A 284 -1.57 11.58 16.24
CA ALA A 284 -1.40 12.88 15.62
C ALA A 284 -1.18 12.76 14.11
N ASP A 285 -0.34 11.82 13.66
CA ASP A 285 -0.06 11.61 12.24
C ASP A 285 -1.25 10.97 11.52
N LEU A 286 -1.94 10.01 12.14
CA LEU A 286 -3.18 9.46 11.59
C LEU A 286 -4.26 10.56 11.42
N THR A 287 -4.35 11.47 12.39
CA THR A 287 -5.27 12.62 12.33
C THR A 287 -4.87 13.60 11.24
N ALA A 288 -3.57 13.87 11.09
CA ALA A 288 -3.04 14.73 10.04
C ALA A 288 -3.34 14.18 8.64
N ILE A 289 -3.12 12.87 8.43
CA ILE A 289 -3.51 12.17 7.19
C ILE A 289 -5.02 12.32 6.95
N ALA A 290 -5.84 11.97 7.93
CA ALA A 290 -7.29 12.02 7.79
C ALA A 290 -7.79 13.43 7.43
N ARG A 291 -7.29 14.46 8.13
CA ARG A 291 -7.66 15.86 7.88
C ARG A 291 -7.21 16.34 6.51
N TYR A 292 -5.98 15.99 6.09
CA TYR A 292 -5.49 16.33 4.77
C TYR A 292 -6.35 15.69 3.68
N LEU A 293 -6.64 14.38 3.77
CA LEU A 293 -7.51 13.70 2.81
C LEU A 293 -8.92 14.33 2.76
N LYS A 294 -9.49 14.69 3.90
CA LYS A 294 -10.80 15.37 3.97
C LYS A 294 -10.78 16.80 3.41
N SER A 295 -9.62 17.44 3.35
CA SER A 295 -9.49 18.77 2.74
C SER A 295 -9.58 18.75 1.22
N LEU A 296 -9.38 17.58 0.60
CA LEU A 296 -9.33 17.45 -0.84
C LEU A 296 -10.76 17.39 -1.44
N PRO A 297 -11.11 18.22 -2.45
CA PRO A 297 -12.45 18.26 -3.05
C PRO A 297 -12.85 16.96 -3.76
N ALA A 298 -14.13 16.71 -4.04
CA ALA A 298 -14.52 15.55 -4.86
C ALA A 298 -13.89 15.60 -6.27
N SER A 299 -13.48 14.45 -6.84
CA SER A 299 -13.14 14.32 -8.27
C SER A 299 -14.40 14.44 -9.13
N ASN A 300 -15.53 13.94 -8.62
CA ASN A 300 -16.84 14.03 -9.24
C ASN A 300 -17.84 14.74 -8.30
N PRO A 301 -17.86 16.08 -8.28
CA PRO A 301 -18.76 16.86 -7.42
C PRO A 301 -20.25 16.63 -7.70
N GLY A 302 -20.60 16.11 -8.89
CA GLY A 302 -21.98 15.81 -9.27
C GLY A 302 -22.47 14.44 -8.79
N GLU A 303 -21.61 13.65 -8.14
CA GLU A 303 -22.00 12.33 -7.65
C GLU A 303 -23.04 12.45 -6.53
N PRO A 304 -24.24 11.84 -6.68
CA PRO A 304 -25.27 11.92 -5.67
C PRO A 304 -24.83 11.20 -4.39
N ALA A 305 -25.21 11.77 -3.25
CA ALA A 305 -25.01 11.11 -1.97
C ALA A 305 -25.77 9.78 -1.92
N TYR A 306 -25.15 8.78 -1.28
CA TYR A 306 -25.79 7.50 -1.05
C TYR A 306 -27.05 7.66 -0.18
N ALA A 307 -28.13 7.00 -0.58
CA ALA A 307 -29.36 6.90 0.18
C ALA A 307 -29.79 5.43 0.25
N TYR A 308 -30.04 4.94 1.46
CA TYR A 308 -30.45 3.56 1.70
C TYR A 308 -31.87 3.30 1.17
N ASP A 309 -32.07 2.20 0.43
CA ASP A 309 -33.40 1.72 -0.01
C ASP A 309 -33.71 0.35 0.63
N ASP A 310 -34.75 0.28 1.47
CA ASP A 310 -35.10 -0.92 2.22
C ASP A 310 -35.95 -1.96 1.46
N LYS A 311 -36.32 -1.69 0.20
CA LYS A 311 -37.19 -2.58 -0.59
C LYS A 311 -36.65 -4.00 -0.72
N VAL A 312 -35.35 -4.14 -1.01
CA VAL A 312 -34.72 -5.46 -1.15
C VAL A 312 -34.72 -6.20 0.18
N SER A 313 -34.41 -5.50 1.27
CA SER A 313 -34.41 -6.10 2.62
C SER A 313 -35.79 -6.63 3.00
N LYS A 314 -36.84 -5.85 2.71
CA LYS A 314 -38.24 -6.25 2.94
C LYS A 314 -38.63 -7.45 2.08
N ALA A 315 -38.28 -7.46 0.79
CA ALA A 315 -38.56 -8.59 -0.11
C ALA A 315 -37.93 -9.89 0.41
N LEU A 316 -36.62 -9.86 0.71
CA LEU A 316 -35.91 -11.03 1.24
C LEU A 316 -36.48 -11.49 2.59
N TYR A 317 -36.88 -10.56 3.48
CA TYR A 317 -37.50 -10.91 4.77
C TYR A 317 -38.86 -11.62 4.59
N HIS A 318 -39.60 -11.30 3.53
CA HIS A 318 -40.84 -11.97 3.16
C HIS A 318 -40.63 -13.23 2.31
N GLY A 319 -39.38 -13.66 2.10
CA GLY A 319 -39.05 -14.83 1.29
C GLY A 319 -39.16 -14.61 -0.23
N ASP A 320 -39.19 -13.35 -0.69
CA ASP A 320 -39.12 -13.01 -2.11
C ASP A 320 -37.67 -12.83 -2.56
N ASP A 321 -37.11 -13.89 -3.14
CA ASP A 321 -35.79 -13.96 -3.78
C ASP A 321 -35.90 -14.07 -5.31
N SER A 322 -37.01 -13.60 -5.89
CA SER A 322 -37.29 -13.72 -7.34
C SER A 322 -36.37 -12.88 -8.23
N LYS A 323 -35.66 -11.89 -7.66
CA LYS A 323 -34.66 -11.10 -8.40
C LYS A 323 -33.45 -11.97 -8.73
N THR A 324 -32.96 -11.88 -9.97
CA THR A 324 -31.71 -12.54 -10.38
C THR A 324 -30.57 -12.25 -9.38
N GLY A 325 -29.89 -13.31 -8.93
CA GLY A 325 -28.82 -13.24 -7.94
C GLY A 325 -29.26 -13.20 -6.47
N ALA A 326 -30.55 -12.98 -6.17
CA ALA A 326 -31.04 -12.89 -4.79
C ALA A 326 -30.97 -14.23 -4.05
N ALA A 327 -31.43 -15.33 -4.67
CA ALA A 327 -31.31 -16.67 -4.08
C ALA A 327 -29.84 -17.03 -3.81
N LEU A 328 -28.94 -16.74 -4.76
CA LEU A 328 -27.50 -16.93 -4.60
C LEU A 328 -26.96 -16.12 -3.42
N TYR A 329 -27.39 -14.87 -3.26
CA TYR A 329 -27.00 -14.01 -2.14
C TYR A 329 -27.47 -14.58 -0.80
N VAL A 330 -28.73 -15.01 -0.71
CA VAL A 330 -29.31 -15.60 0.50
C VAL A 330 -28.53 -16.84 0.92
N ASP A 331 -28.26 -17.73 -0.04
CA ASP A 331 -27.60 -19.02 0.22
C ASP A 331 -26.13 -18.89 0.61
N ASN A 332 -25.42 -17.90 0.05
CA ASN A 332 -23.96 -17.85 0.13
C ASN A 332 -23.41 -16.67 0.94
N CYS A 333 -24.16 -15.55 1.04
CA CYS A 333 -23.61 -14.28 1.52
C CYS A 333 -24.37 -13.73 2.74
N ALA A 334 -25.70 -13.91 2.80
CA ALA A 334 -26.57 -13.24 3.75
C ALA A 334 -26.31 -13.63 5.22
N ALA A 335 -25.73 -14.79 5.50
CA ALA A 335 -25.35 -15.17 6.86
C ALA A 335 -24.35 -14.18 7.51
N CYS A 336 -23.43 -13.64 6.69
CA CYS A 336 -22.41 -12.68 7.16
C CYS A 336 -22.78 -11.23 6.82
N HIS A 337 -23.32 -10.98 5.62
CA HIS A 337 -23.62 -9.62 5.15
C HIS A 337 -25.06 -9.15 5.42
N ARG A 338 -25.91 -10.05 5.93
CA ARG A 338 -27.35 -9.84 6.25
C ARG A 338 -28.21 -9.51 5.03
N THR A 339 -29.52 -9.69 5.16
CA THR A 339 -30.49 -9.35 4.10
C THR A 339 -30.67 -7.84 3.90
N ASP A 340 -30.23 -7.03 4.86
CA ASP A 340 -30.15 -5.57 4.78
C ASP A 340 -28.81 -5.03 4.26
N GLY A 341 -27.86 -5.92 3.95
CA GLY A 341 -26.55 -5.54 3.40
C GLY A 341 -25.70 -4.73 4.38
N GLN A 342 -26.06 -4.64 5.66
CA GLN A 342 -25.33 -3.86 6.66
C GLN A 342 -24.16 -4.63 7.28
N GLY A 343 -24.15 -5.97 7.13
CA GLY A 343 -23.18 -6.83 7.80
C GLY A 343 -23.14 -6.66 9.32
N TYR A 344 -21.99 -6.91 9.90
CA TYR A 344 -21.76 -6.76 11.34
C TYR A 344 -20.58 -5.84 11.56
N VAL A 345 -20.81 -4.76 12.28
CA VAL A 345 -19.84 -3.67 12.49
C VAL A 345 -18.46 -4.22 12.89
N ARG A 346 -17.40 -3.73 12.22
CA ARG A 346 -16.00 -4.11 12.48
C ARG A 346 -15.66 -5.59 12.28
N VAL A 347 -16.56 -6.38 11.69
CA VAL A 347 -16.34 -7.81 11.42
C VAL A 347 -16.63 -8.11 9.95
N PHE A 348 -17.86 -7.91 9.51
CA PHE A 348 -18.30 -8.12 8.14
C PHE A 348 -18.74 -6.77 7.56
N PRO A 349 -18.02 -6.23 6.56
CA PRO A 349 -18.29 -4.89 6.05
C PRO A 349 -19.71 -4.80 5.48
N ALA A 350 -20.27 -3.60 5.56
CA ALA A 350 -21.52 -3.29 4.89
C ALA A 350 -21.29 -3.40 3.38
N LEU A 351 -22.25 -4.00 2.68
CA LEU A 351 -22.34 -3.97 1.22
C LEU A 351 -23.19 -2.77 0.75
N ALA A 352 -24.17 -2.37 1.58
CA ALA A 352 -24.98 -1.19 1.37
C ALA A 352 -24.14 0.10 1.51
N GLY A 353 -24.12 0.92 0.46
CA GLY A 353 -23.39 2.20 0.45
C GLY A 353 -21.87 2.08 0.45
N ASN A 354 -21.32 0.89 0.22
CA ASN A 354 -19.88 0.67 0.23
C ASN A 354 -19.24 1.21 -1.07
N PRO A 355 -18.20 2.06 -1.01
CA PRO A 355 -17.52 2.57 -2.20
C PRO A 355 -16.88 1.50 -3.10
N VAL A 356 -16.51 0.34 -2.54
CA VAL A 356 -16.02 -0.81 -3.33
C VAL A 356 -17.15 -1.37 -4.19
N VAL A 357 -18.35 -1.48 -3.64
CA VAL A 357 -19.55 -1.97 -4.35
C VAL A 357 -20.04 -0.95 -5.38
N ASN A 358 -19.98 0.33 -5.07
CA ASN A 358 -20.51 1.40 -5.92
C ASN A 358 -19.53 1.93 -6.99
N GLY A 359 -18.29 1.42 -7.01
CA GLY A 359 -17.31 1.78 -8.03
C GLY A 359 -17.73 1.36 -9.44
N ASP A 360 -17.34 2.16 -10.44
CA ASP A 360 -17.61 1.89 -11.85
C ASP A 360 -17.04 0.52 -12.28
N ASP A 361 -15.82 0.24 -11.86
CA ASP A 361 -15.15 -1.04 -12.09
C ASP A 361 -15.32 -1.97 -10.88
N ALA A 362 -15.77 -3.20 -11.15
CA ALA A 362 -16.10 -4.22 -10.16
C ALA A 362 -14.95 -5.21 -9.88
N THR A 363 -13.75 -5.00 -10.45
CA THR A 363 -12.64 -5.96 -10.37
C THR A 363 -12.35 -6.43 -8.94
N SER A 364 -12.22 -5.51 -7.97
CA SER A 364 -11.99 -5.91 -6.57
C SER A 364 -13.15 -6.67 -5.94
N LEU A 365 -14.39 -6.33 -6.27
CA LEU A 365 -15.56 -7.03 -5.75
C LEU A 365 -15.63 -8.46 -6.31
N ILE A 366 -15.35 -8.63 -7.61
CA ILE A 366 -15.28 -9.95 -8.25
C ILE A 366 -14.12 -10.75 -7.66
N HIS A 367 -12.94 -10.14 -7.50
CA HIS A 367 -11.77 -10.77 -6.86
C HIS A 367 -12.12 -11.31 -5.47
N ILE A 368 -12.69 -10.48 -4.59
CA ILE A 368 -13.10 -10.88 -3.23
C ILE A 368 -14.07 -12.05 -3.27
N VAL A 369 -15.04 -12.07 -4.20
CA VAL A 369 -15.99 -13.18 -4.34
C VAL A 369 -15.27 -14.45 -4.80
N LEU A 370 -14.33 -14.35 -5.74
CA LEU A 370 -13.62 -15.50 -6.31
C LEU A 370 -12.60 -16.11 -5.35
N LYS A 371 -11.68 -15.30 -4.79
CA LYS A 371 -10.56 -15.75 -3.94
C LYS A 371 -10.86 -15.68 -2.45
N GLY A 372 -11.92 -14.98 -2.04
CA GLY A 372 -12.10 -14.60 -0.65
C GLY A 372 -11.16 -13.44 -0.29
N ASP A 373 -11.23 -13.01 0.97
CA ASP A 373 -10.31 -12.04 1.53
C ASP A 373 -10.17 -12.24 3.04
N THR A 374 -9.03 -11.84 3.59
CA THR A 374 -8.76 -11.95 5.03
C THR A 374 -8.50 -10.58 5.62
N LEU A 375 -9.40 -10.15 6.50
CA LEU A 375 -9.24 -8.97 7.32
C LEU A 375 -8.19 -9.26 8.42
N PRO A 376 -7.00 -8.65 8.36
CA PRO A 376 -5.89 -9.03 9.23
C PRO A 376 -6.08 -8.52 10.66
N ALA A 377 -5.47 -9.23 11.62
CA ALA A 377 -5.33 -8.76 12.99
C ALA A 377 -4.36 -7.57 13.08
N THR A 378 -4.70 -6.60 13.93
CA THR A 378 -3.85 -5.45 14.28
C THR A 378 -3.75 -5.34 15.81
N HIS A 379 -2.83 -4.52 16.32
CA HIS A 379 -2.65 -4.29 17.76
C HIS A 379 -3.94 -3.88 18.47
N GLN A 380 -4.80 -3.12 17.80
CA GLN A 380 -6.06 -2.62 18.37
C GLN A 380 -7.31 -3.38 17.87
N ALA A 381 -7.15 -4.32 16.95
CA ALA A 381 -8.18 -5.24 16.50
C ALA A 381 -7.57 -6.64 16.29
N PRO A 382 -7.31 -7.41 17.36
CA PRO A 382 -6.49 -8.63 17.32
C PRO A 382 -7.20 -9.85 16.69
N SER A 383 -8.40 -9.68 16.14
CA SER A 383 -9.17 -10.75 15.50
C SER A 383 -9.00 -10.74 14.00
N THR A 384 -8.67 -11.90 13.44
CA THR A 384 -8.67 -12.15 11.99
C THR A 384 -10.03 -12.68 11.56
N PHE A 385 -10.56 -12.18 10.44
CA PHE A 385 -11.81 -12.68 9.84
C PHE A 385 -11.58 -12.94 8.35
N THR A 386 -12.07 -14.08 7.86
CA THR A 386 -11.88 -14.48 6.46
C THR A 386 -13.23 -14.68 5.80
N MET A 387 -13.44 -13.98 4.69
CA MET A 387 -14.50 -14.31 3.74
C MET A 387 -14.00 -15.47 2.87
N PRO A 388 -14.71 -16.61 2.82
CA PRO A 388 -14.25 -17.76 2.03
C PRO A 388 -14.31 -17.46 0.53
N PRO A 389 -13.46 -18.11 -0.29
CA PRO A 389 -13.61 -18.08 -1.75
C PRO A 389 -14.92 -18.73 -2.18
N PHE A 390 -15.56 -18.19 -3.23
CA PHE A 390 -16.72 -18.79 -3.87
C PHE A 390 -16.45 -19.27 -5.30
N SER A 391 -15.22 -19.09 -5.79
CA SER A 391 -14.82 -19.59 -7.11
C SER A 391 -15.09 -21.09 -7.30
N TRP A 392 -15.03 -21.87 -6.23
CA TRP A 392 -15.26 -23.30 -6.29
C TRP A 392 -16.73 -23.73 -6.34
N ARG A 393 -17.64 -22.80 -6.02
CA ARG A 393 -19.07 -23.08 -5.83
C ARG A 393 -19.96 -22.38 -6.85
N LEU A 394 -19.58 -21.17 -7.27
CA LEU A 394 -20.33 -20.35 -8.22
C LEU A 394 -19.61 -20.25 -9.56
N ASN A 395 -20.31 -20.46 -10.68
CA ASN A 395 -19.75 -20.25 -12.02
C ASN A 395 -19.73 -18.76 -12.39
N ASP A 396 -19.23 -18.41 -13.57
CA ASP A 396 -19.08 -17.00 -13.99
C ASP A 396 -20.41 -16.25 -14.03
N GLN A 397 -21.46 -16.89 -14.55
CA GLN A 397 -22.79 -16.29 -14.60
C GLN A 397 -23.35 -16.09 -13.19
N GLN A 398 -23.20 -17.08 -12.30
CA GLN A 398 -23.68 -16.99 -10.92
C GLN A 398 -22.94 -15.91 -10.12
N VAL A 399 -21.63 -15.75 -10.33
CA VAL A 399 -20.85 -14.66 -9.73
C VAL A 399 -21.31 -13.32 -10.29
N ALA A 400 -21.50 -13.19 -11.60
CA ALA A 400 -22.02 -11.97 -12.21
C ALA A 400 -23.40 -11.61 -11.65
N ASP A 401 -24.30 -12.59 -11.52
CA ASP A 401 -25.66 -12.42 -11.00
C ASP A 401 -25.66 -11.95 -9.54
N VAL A 402 -24.89 -12.59 -8.65
CA VAL A 402 -24.83 -12.19 -7.23
C VAL A 402 -24.14 -10.84 -7.04
N VAL A 403 -23.09 -10.55 -7.82
CA VAL A 403 -22.40 -9.25 -7.80
C VAL A 403 -23.34 -8.15 -8.29
N ASN A 404 -24.09 -8.39 -9.37
CA ASN A 404 -25.10 -7.44 -9.87
C ASN A 404 -26.24 -7.22 -8.87
N PHE A 405 -26.69 -8.27 -8.20
CA PHE A 405 -27.67 -8.15 -7.12
C PHE A 405 -27.15 -7.23 -6.01
N ILE A 406 -25.92 -7.44 -5.53
CA ILE A 406 -25.28 -6.60 -4.51
C ILE A 406 -25.14 -5.14 -4.98
N ARG A 407 -24.70 -4.94 -6.22
CA ARG A 407 -24.45 -3.61 -6.84
C ARG A 407 -25.72 -2.81 -7.14
N THR A 408 -26.89 -3.44 -7.08
CA THR A 408 -28.20 -2.80 -7.35
C THR A 408 -29.15 -2.86 -6.15
N SER A 409 -28.69 -3.37 -5.01
CA SER A 409 -29.48 -3.50 -3.78
C SER A 409 -29.17 -2.41 -2.76
N TRP A 410 -30.11 -2.16 -1.85
CA TRP A 410 -29.96 -1.24 -0.72
C TRP A 410 -29.61 0.21 -1.10
N GLY A 411 -30.01 0.64 -2.29
CA GLY A 411 -29.68 1.97 -2.83
C GLY A 411 -28.31 2.05 -3.53
N ASN A 412 -27.59 0.93 -3.65
CA ASN A 412 -26.39 0.85 -4.48
C ASN A 412 -26.75 1.09 -5.95
N GLN A 413 -25.86 1.78 -6.65
CA GLN A 413 -26.03 2.14 -8.06
C GLN A 413 -24.68 2.04 -8.76
N ALA A 414 -24.41 0.92 -9.39
CA ALA A 414 -23.15 0.73 -10.10
C ALA A 414 -23.36 0.03 -11.46
N PRO A 415 -22.45 0.20 -12.44
CA PRO A 415 -22.52 -0.48 -13.71
C PRO A 415 -22.62 -2.02 -13.55
N PRO A 416 -23.36 -2.70 -14.45
CA PRO A 416 -23.50 -4.15 -14.39
C PRO A 416 -22.18 -4.86 -14.75
N VAL A 417 -22.05 -6.07 -14.23
CA VAL A 417 -20.96 -7.01 -14.48
C VAL A 417 -21.45 -8.13 -15.40
N SER A 418 -20.66 -8.50 -16.40
CA SER A 418 -20.92 -9.65 -17.28
C SER A 418 -20.21 -10.91 -16.80
N ALA A 419 -20.71 -12.07 -17.22
CA ALA A 419 -20.01 -13.35 -16.99
C ALA A 419 -18.64 -13.39 -17.67
N GLU A 420 -18.47 -12.74 -18.82
CA GLU A 420 -17.19 -12.63 -19.53
C GLU A 420 -16.15 -11.87 -18.69
N GLN A 421 -16.54 -10.78 -18.03
CA GLN A 421 -15.65 -10.07 -17.11
C GLN A 421 -15.22 -10.93 -15.93
N VAL A 422 -16.13 -11.78 -15.40
CA VAL A 422 -15.78 -12.72 -14.34
C VAL A 422 -14.83 -13.80 -14.85
N GLY A 423 -15.09 -14.36 -16.03
CA GLY A 423 -14.24 -15.38 -16.66
C GLY A 423 -12.81 -14.87 -16.90
N TYR A 424 -12.68 -13.64 -17.42
CA TYR A 424 -11.39 -12.98 -17.58
C TYR A 424 -10.63 -12.87 -16.25
N LEU A 425 -11.30 -12.40 -15.19
CA LEU A 425 -10.67 -12.28 -13.87
C LEU A 425 -10.33 -13.63 -13.24
N ARG A 426 -11.05 -14.72 -13.54
CA ARG A 426 -10.64 -16.06 -13.10
C ARG A 426 -9.34 -16.50 -13.72
N GLU A 427 -9.18 -16.27 -15.02
CA GLU A 427 -7.95 -16.60 -15.73
C GLU A 427 -6.79 -15.75 -15.22
N GLU A 428 -7.00 -14.43 -15.08
CA GLU A 428 -5.98 -13.50 -14.56
C GLU A 428 -5.54 -13.87 -13.14
N LEU A 429 -6.49 -14.26 -12.29
CA LEU A 429 -6.21 -14.61 -10.90
C LEU A 429 -5.74 -16.07 -10.72
N ASP A 430 -5.58 -16.85 -11.81
CA ASP A 430 -5.27 -18.29 -11.77
C ASP A 430 -6.21 -19.05 -10.81
N VAL A 431 -7.52 -18.92 -11.05
CA VAL A 431 -8.56 -19.59 -10.27
C VAL A 431 -9.34 -20.56 -11.18
N PRO A 432 -9.33 -21.87 -10.89
CA PRO A 432 -9.99 -22.84 -11.75
C PRO A 432 -11.50 -22.61 -11.85
N ALA A 433 -12.04 -22.81 -13.06
CA ALA A 433 -13.48 -22.81 -13.29
C ALA A 433 -14.16 -24.02 -12.64
N LEU A 434 -15.47 -23.91 -12.36
CA LEU A 434 -16.24 -25.05 -11.85
C LEU A 434 -16.15 -26.23 -12.83
N GLY A 435 -15.58 -27.34 -12.34
CA GLY A 435 -15.31 -28.54 -13.11
C GLY A 435 -13.81 -28.87 -13.27
N GLN A 436 -12.91 -27.92 -12.98
CA GLN A 436 -11.45 -28.14 -12.98
C GLN A 436 -10.85 -28.23 -11.58
N ILE A 437 -11.69 -28.26 -10.54
CA ILE A 437 -11.26 -28.23 -9.15
C ILE A 437 -10.95 -29.66 -8.72
N PRO A 438 -9.68 -30.00 -8.39
CA PRO A 438 -9.35 -31.31 -7.86
C PRO A 438 -10.10 -31.54 -6.54
N ASP A 439 -10.49 -32.78 -6.28
CA ASP A 439 -11.13 -33.16 -5.01
C ASP A 439 -10.26 -32.68 -3.83
N PRO A 440 -10.79 -31.91 -2.87
CA PRO A 440 -10.03 -31.41 -1.72
C PRO A 440 -9.38 -32.52 -0.86
N HIS A 441 -9.80 -33.79 -1.01
CA HIS A 441 -9.14 -34.93 -0.37
C HIS A 441 -7.90 -35.46 -1.10
N THR A 442 -7.61 -34.98 -2.33
CA THR A 442 -6.44 -35.40 -3.12
C THR A 442 -5.21 -34.50 -2.96
N ALA A 443 -5.35 -33.30 -2.38
CA ALA A 443 -4.27 -32.32 -2.24
C ALA A 443 -3.34 -32.52 -1.02
N LEU A 444 -3.59 -33.54 -0.18
CA LEU A 444 -2.82 -33.81 1.05
C LEU A 444 -1.74 -34.90 0.91
N ALA A 445 -1.39 -35.33 -0.30
CA ALA A 445 -0.25 -36.24 -0.47
C ALA A 445 1.07 -35.48 -0.24
N PRO A 446 1.90 -35.88 0.74
CA PRO A 446 3.18 -35.22 0.98
C PRO A 446 4.12 -35.47 -0.20
N GLN A 447 4.63 -34.39 -0.79
CA GLN A 447 5.76 -34.49 -1.72
C GLN A 447 7.02 -34.75 -0.89
N HIS A 448 7.60 -35.94 -1.09
CA HIS A 448 8.85 -36.39 -0.47
C HIS A 448 10.08 -35.68 -1.04
#